data_AF-A0A3A9A4F7-F1
#
_entry.id   AF-A0A3A9A4F7-F1
#
_cell.length_a   1.000
_cell.length_b   1.000
_cell.length_c   1.000
_cell.angle_alpha   90.00
_cell.angle_beta   90.00
_cell.angle_gamma   90.00
#
_symmetry.space_group_name_H-M   'P 1'
#
loop_
_entity.id
_entity.type
_entity.pdbx_description
1 polymer ?
#
loop_
_entity_poly.entity_id
_entity_poly.type
_entity_poly.pdbx_seq_one_letter_code
_entity_poly.pdbx_strand_id
1 'polypeptide(L)'
;MKFAVFLDVDGVLNTRTTVERSPEGYKGIDDARVDILAKAVKKYGNADLILSSDWKDLKSDNEDFCYLISKLEKQGLHLAGKTSDHWSNRGEGILRYLELHPEIDDFVILDDNKFDFQDYRELWERLLITNGIERARHASQTPQVETIIFLDYIKTFS
;
A
#
# COMPACT_ATOMS: atom_id res chain seq x y z
N MET A 1 -19.24 7.14 -2.43
CA MET A 1 -18.31 6.15 -2.97
C MET A 1 -16.90 6.56 -2.64
N LYS A 2 -16.09 5.65 -2.09
CA LYS A 2 -14.70 5.93 -1.70
C LYS A 2 -13.74 4.98 -2.39
N PHE A 3 -12.56 5.51 -2.72
CA PHE A 3 -11.44 4.74 -3.22
C PHE A 3 -10.42 4.50 -2.11
N ALA A 4 -9.87 3.29 -2.02
CA ALA A 4 -8.85 2.94 -1.03
C ALA A 4 -7.54 2.45 -1.68
N VAL A 5 -6.43 2.71 -1.00
CA VAL A 5 -5.13 2.11 -1.31
C VAL A 5 -4.72 1.22 -0.16
N PHE A 6 -4.67 -0.09 -0.38
CA PHE A 6 -4.08 -1.03 0.56
C PHE A 6 -2.56 -1.02 0.37
N LEU A 7 -1.86 -0.62 1.42
CA LEU A 7 -0.45 -0.28 1.38
C LEU A 7 0.38 -1.27 2.21
N ASP A 8 1.26 -2.01 1.54
CA ASP A 8 2.45 -2.56 2.17
C ASP A 8 3.58 -1.52 2.27
N VAL A 9 4.56 -1.76 3.14
CA VAL A 9 5.72 -0.90 3.37
C VAL A 9 6.97 -1.51 2.75
N ASP A 10 7.29 -2.75 3.13
CA ASP A 10 8.48 -3.44 2.66
C ASP A 10 8.36 -3.83 1.19
N GLY A 11 9.35 -3.48 0.36
CA GLY A 11 9.24 -3.71 -1.08
C GLY A 11 8.25 -2.79 -1.82
N VAL A 12 7.54 -1.88 -1.13
CA VAL A 12 6.74 -0.81 -1.71
C VAL A 12 7.38 0.56 -1.49
N LEU A 13 7.45 1.02 -0.23
CA LEU A 13 8.04 2.31 0.16
C LEU A 13 9.54 2.19 0.48
N ASN A 14 10.01 0.96 0.61
CA ASN A 14 11.42 0.65 0.68
C ASN A 14 11.75 -0.56 -0.23
N THR A 15 13.04 -0.86 -0.35
CA THR A 15 13.55 -2.05 -1.03
C THR A 15 14.82 -2.52 -0.34
N ARG A 16 15.37 -3.66 -0.77
CA ARG A 16 16.69 -4.12 -0.32
C ARG A 16 17.78 -3.07 -0.54
N THR A 17 17.65 -2.22 -1.56
CA THR A 17 18.62 -1.16 -1.91
C THR A 17 18.42 0.16 -1.17
N THR A 18 17.32 0.33 -0.42
CA THR A 18 17.10 1.53 0.42
C THR A 18 18.25 1.70 1.40
N VAL A 19 18.76 2.93 1.56
CA VAL A 19 19.92 3.20 2.42
C VAL A 19 19.49 3.72 3.79
N GLU A 20 18.31 4.33 3.83
CA GLU A 20 17.63 4.83 5.02
C GLU A 20 17.42 3.70 6.02
N ARG A 21 17.43 4.08 7.30
CA ARG A 21 17.16 3.19 8.42
C ARG A 21 15.95 3.69 9.20
N SER A 22 15.17 2.75 9.72
CA SER A 22 14.16 3.06 10.73
C SER A 22 14.86 3.39 12.07
N PRO A 23 14.17 4.05 13.02
CA PRO A 23 14.70 4.30 14.36
C PRO A 23 15.31 3.07 15.04
N GLU A 24 14.68 1.90 14.94
CA GLU A 24 15.21 0.65 15.51
C GLU A 24 16.33 0.00 14.67
N GLY A 25 16.74 0.60 13.55
CA GLY A 25 17.86 0.18 12.72
C GLY A 25 17.53 -0.78 11.58
N TYR A 26 16.24 -1.06 11.36
CA TYR A 26 15.77 -1.83 10.20
C TYR A 26 15.82 -1.00 8.92
N LYS A 27 15.37 -1.57 7.80
CA LYS A 27 15.28 -0.85 6.52
C LYS A 27 14.27 0.29 6.68
N GLY A 28 14.71 1.53 6.43
CA GLY A 28 13.86 2.71 6.54
C GLY A 28 12.96 2.90 5.33
N ILE A 29 12.31 4.05 5.25
CA ILE A 29 11.41 4.44 4.16
C ILE A 29 12.08 5.50 3.30
N ASP A 30 12.01 5.32 1.98
CA ASP A 30 12.55 6.23 0.98
C ASP A 30 11.56 7.36 0.69
N ASP A 31 11.96 8.61 0.95
CA ASP A 31 11.08 9.79 0.78
C ASP A 31 10.60 9.97 -0.65
N ALA A 32 11.39 9.59 -1.66
CA ALA A 32 10.99 9.70 -3.06
C ALA A 32 9.82 8.76 -3.38
N ARG A 33 9.78 7.57 -2.76
CA ARG A 33 8.67 6.62 -2.95
C ARG A 33 7.38 7.09 -2.28
N VAL A 34 7.49 7.73 -1.11
CA VAL A 34 6.33 8.35 -0.46
C VAL A 34 5.80 9.51 -1.29
N ASP A 35 6.67 10.32 -1.91
CA ASP A 35 6.27 11.41 -2.82
C ASP A 35 5.54 10.88 -4.08
N ILE A 36 6.02 9.77 -4.69
CA ILE A 36 5.31 9.10 -5.79
C ILE A 36 3.90 8.66 -5.35
N LEU A 37 3.78 8.00 -4.19
CA LEU A 37 2.50 7.57 -3.64
C LEU A 37 1.56 8.77 -3.43
N ALA A 38 2.05 9.84 -2.80
CA ALA A 38 1.26 11.03 -2.51
C ALA A 38 0.75 11.71 -3.78
N LYS A 39 1.60 11.84 -4.80
CA LYS A 39 1.21 12.41 -6.10
C LYS A 39 0.21 11.52 -6.85
N ALA A 40 0.36 10.20 -6.81
CA ALA A 40 -0.59 9.27 -7.42
C ALA A 40 -1.96 9.33 -6.73
N VAL A 41 -2.00 9.28 -5.40
CA VAL A 41 -3.23 9.41 -4.60
C VAL A 41 -3.93 10.75 -4.86
N LYS A 42 -3.18 11.85 -4.86
CA LYS A 42 -3.72 13.18 -5.14
C LYS A 42 -4.27 13.29 -6.56
N LYS A 43 -3.58 12.71 -7.54
CA LYS A 43 -4.03 12.72 -8.95
C LYS A 43 -5.29 11.87 -9.17
N TYR A 44 -5.46 10.80 -8.40
CA TYR A 44 -6.65 9.97 -8.47
C TYR A 44 -7.91 10.65 -7.94
N GLY A 45 -7.77 11.58 -6.99
CA GLY A 45 -8.90 12.28 -6.36
C GLY A 45 -8.99 12.09 -4.85
N ASN A 46 -7.85 11.82 -4.21
CA ASN A 46 -7.70 11.36 -2.82
C ASN A 46 -8.21 9.93 -2.61
N ALA A 47 -7.62 9.25 -1.63
CA ALA A 47 -7.89 7.86 -1.31
C ALA A 47 -7.75 7.64 0.19
N ASP A 48 -8.53 6.73 0.76
CA ASP A 48 -8.29 6.22 2.10
C ASP A 48 -7.08 5.28 2.06
N LEU A 49 -6.02 5.60 2.81
CA LEU A 49 -4.81 4.79 2.87
C LEU A 49 -4.94 3.76 3.99
N ILE A 50 -5.00 2.47 3.65
CA ILE A 50 -5.20 1.37 4.58
C ILE A 50 -3.90 0.57 4.70
N LEU A 51 -3.36 0.45 5.91
CA LEU A 51 -2.12 -0.30 6.12
C LEU A 51 -2.39 -1.82 6.11
N SER A 52 -1.84 -2.54 5.12
CA SER A 52 -1.89 -4.01 5.02
C SER A 52 -0.56 -4.70 5.33
N SER A 53 0.50 -3.93 5.57
CA SER A 53 1.84 -4.39 5.95
C SER A 53 1.93 -5.05 7.33
N ASP A 54 2.98 -5.81 7.60
CA ASP A 54 3.30 -6.32 8.95
C ASP A 54 3.60 -5.19 9.95
N TRP A 55 3.94 -4.00 9.45
CA TRP A 55 4.09 -2.79 10.28
C TRP A 55 2.80 -2.44 11.04
N LYS A 56 1.64 -2.99 10.65
CA LYS A 56 0.35 -2.84 11.33
C LYS A 56 0.31 -3.46 12.73
N ASP A 57 1.19 -4.41 13.01
CA ASP A 57 1.29 -5.11 14.30
C ASP A 57 2.18 -4.39 15.31
N LEU A 58 2.92 -3.37 14.86
CA LEU A 58 3.63 -2.46 15.75
C LEU A 58 2.64 -1.70 16.64
N LYS A 59 3.03 -1.48 17.90
CA LYS A 59 2.25 -0.64 18.81
C LYS A 59 2.25 0.81 18.32
N SER A 60 1.20 1.56 18.64
CA SER A 60 1.08 2.96 18.23
C SER A 60 2.17 3.88 18.79
N ASP A 61 2.80 3.50 19.91
CA ASP A 61 3.91 4.21 20.55
C ASP A 61 5.30 3.67 20.15
N ASN A 62 5.35 2.66 19.26
CA ASN A 62 6.61 2.16 18.73
C ASN A 62 7.28 3.20 17.81
N GLU A 63 8.60 3.34 17.93
CA GLU A 63 9.35 4.37 17.19
C GLU A 63 9.28 4.18 15.67
N ASP A 64 9.31 2.93 15.18
CA ASP A 64 9.22 2.64 13.75
C ASP A 64 7.81 2.90 13.20
N PHE A 65 6.76 2.61 13.98
CA PHE A 65 5.39 2.99 13.61
C PHE A 65 5.23 4.51 13.55
N CYS A 66 5.69 5.23 14.58
CA CYS A 66 5.71 6.70 14.59
C CYS A 66 6.52 7.28 13.41
N TYR A 67 7.62 6.62 13.05
CA TYR A 67 8.43 6.98 11.89
C TYR A 67 7.64 6.83 10.58
N LEU A 68 6.94 5.72 10.36
CA LEU A 68 6.04 5.52 9.20
C LEU A 68 5.00 6.64 9.12
N ILE A 69 4.29 6.92 10.22
CA ILE A 69 3.30 8.00 10.27
C ILE A 69 3.94 9.33 9.90
N SER A 70 5.09 9.67 10.48
CA SER A 70 5.78 10.93 10.20
C SER A 70 6.20 11.09 8.73
N LYS A 71 6.56 9.97 8.07
CA LYS A 71 6.94 9.94 6.65
C LYS A 71 5.74 10.22 5.75
N LEU A 72 4.60 9.59 6.05
CA LEU A 72 3.35 9.79 5.33
C LEU A 72 2.82 11.23 5.52
N GLU A 73 2.78 11.72 6.76
CA GLU A 73 2.24 13.05 7.08
C GLU A 73 3.04 14.19 6.45
N LYS A 74 4.37 14.03 6.32
CA LYS A 74 5.22 15.00 5.60
C LYS A 74 4.79 15.21 4.14
N GLN A 75 4.16 14.21 3.52
CA GLN A 75 3.61 14.28 2.17
C GLN A 75 2.10 14.53 2.14
N GLY A 76 1.48 14.82 3.30
CA GLY A 76 0.04 15.03 3.42
C GLY A 76 -0.80 13.75 3.32
N LEU A 77 -0.18 12.58 3.54
CA LEU A 77 -0.87 11.31 3.60
C LEU A 77 -1.18 10.94 5.05
N HIS A 78 -2.36 10.35 5.28
CA HIS A 78 -2.79 9.86 6.59
C HIS A 78 -3.35 8.44 6.45
N LEU A 79 -3.05 7.57 7.40
CA LEU A 79 -3.68 6.25 7.46
C LEU A 79 -5.13 6.43 7.92
N ALA A 80 -6.07 5.91 7.13
CA ALA A 80 -7.49 5.86 7.50
C ALA A 80 -7.82 4.61 8.32
N GLY A 81 -7.00 3.56 8.20
CA GLY A 81 -7.16 2.31 8.94
C GLY A 81 -6.03 1.33 8.70
N LYS A 82 -6.20 0.11 9.21
CA LYS A 82 -5.28 -1.02 9.00
C LYS A 82 -6.06 -2.33 8.94
N THR A 83 -5.59 -3.29 8.16
CA THR A 83 -6.20 -4.63 8.10
C THR A 83 -5.95 -5.41 9.39
N SER A 84 -6.69 -6.50 9.58
CA SER A 84 -6.47 -7.45 10.67
C SER A 84 -6.42 -8.85 10.08
N ASP A 85 -5.20 -9.38 9.96
CA ASP A 85 -4.88 -10.68 9.39
C ASP A 85 -3.73 -11.32 10.17
N HIS A 86 -3.52 -12.61 9.92
CA HIS A 86 -2.42 -13.37 10.51
C HIS A 86 -1.62 -14.07 9.41
N TRP A 87 -0.30 -14.04 9.56
CA TRP A 87 0.66 -14.71 8.67
C TRP A 87 0.50 -14.31 7.20
N SER A 88 0.23 -15.29 6.33
CA SER A 88 0.18 -15.12 4.88
C SER A 88 -1.21 -14.82 4.32
N ASN A 89 -2.22 -14.60 5.18
CA ASN A 89 -3.62 -14.40 4.77
C ASN A 89 -3.95 -12.92 4.53
N ARG A 90 -3.12 -12.23 3.75
CA ARG A 90 -3.25 -10.78 3.53
C ARG A 90 -4.52 -10.45 2.75
N GLY A 91 -4.87 -11.29 1.79
CA GLY A 91 -6.09 -11.21 1.01
C GLY A 91 -7.33 -11.37 1.89
N GLU A 92 -7.36 -12.37 2.77
CA GLU A 92 -8.43 -12.51 3.77
C GLU A 92 -8.59 -11.24 4.64
N GLY A 93 -7.47 -10.66 5.08
CA GLY A 93 -7.46 -9.40 5.86
C GLY A 93 -8.08 -8.22 5.11
N ILE A 94 -7.74 -8.07 3.83
CA ILE A 94 -8.30 -7.03 2.96
C ILE A 94 -9.80 -7.25 2.74
N LEU A 95 -10.23 -8.48 2.46
CA LEU A 95 -11.66 -8.79 2.27
C LEU A 95 -12.48 -8.49 3.52
N ARG A 96 -11.98 -8.90 4.70
CA ARG A 96 -12.64 -8.58 5.97
C ARG A 96 -12.72 -7.06 6.20
N TYR A 97 -11.68 -6.32 5.83
CA TYR A 97 -11.71 -4.87 5.91
C TYR A 97 -12.80 -4.30 4.99
N LEU A 98 -12.88 -4.74 3.73
CA LEU A 98 -13.89 -4.31 2.77
C LEU A 98 -15.32 -4.64 3.23
N GLU A 99 -15.54 -5.81 3.84
CA GLU A 99 -16.84 -6.20 4.41
C GLU A 99 -17.30 -5.26 5.55
N LEU A 100 -16.36 -4.77 6.36
CA LEU A 100 -16.63 -3.83 7.45
C LEU A 100 -16.75 -2.37 6.98
N HIS A 101 -16.29 -2.09 5.75
CA HIS A 101 -16.22 -0.76 5.16
C HIS A 101 -16.93 -0.71 3.80
N PRO A 102 -18.26 -0.95 3.76
CA PRO A 102 -19.03 -0.99 2.51
C PRO A 102 -19.09 0.35 1.78
N GLU A 103 -18.60 1.44 2.39
CA GLU A 103 -18.41 2.74 1.73
C GLU A 103 -17.24 2.78 0.73
N ILE A 104 -16.34 1.79 0.77
CA ILE A 104 -15.25 1.60 -0.19
C ILE A 104 -15.78 0.79 -1.37
N ASP A 105 -15.85 1.41 -2.55
CA ASP A 105 -16.40 0.75 -3.74
C ASP A 105 -15.31 0.30 -4.71
N ASP A 106 -14.13 0.93 -4.64
CA ASP A 106 -12.98 0.63 -5.48
C ASP A 106 -11.69 0.75 -4.69
N PHE A 107 -10.67 -0.01 -5.10
CA PHE A 107 -9.39 0.00 -4.42
C PHE A 107 -8.26 -0.51 -5.30
N VAL A 108 -7.03 -0.27 -4.85
CA VAL A 108 -5.82 -0.86 -5.38
C VAL A 108 -4.97 -1.41 -4.24
N ILE A 109 -4.23 -2.48 -4.50
CA ILE A 109 -3.30 -3.10 -3.55
C ILE A 109 -1.88 -2.86 -4.05
N LEU A 110 -1.01 -2.33 -3.19
CA LEU A 110 0.43 -2.19 -3.42
C LEU A 110 1.14 -3.15 -2.48
N ASP A 111 1.74 -4.21 -3.02
CA ASP A 111 2.45 -5.22 -2.23
C ASP A 111 3.56 -5.86 -3.08
N ASP A 112 4.69 -6.23 -2.48
CA ASP A 112 5.79 -6.87 -3.19
C ASP A 112 5.61 -8.38 -3.36
N ASN A 113 4.61 -8.95 -2.67
CA ASN A 113 4.28 -10.35 -2.64
C ASN A 113 2.85 -10.60 -3.14
N LYS A 114 2.62 -11.83 -3.58
CA LYS A 114 1.32 -12.28 -4.13
C LYS A 114 0.38 -12.81 -3.05
N PHE A 115 0.91 -13.30 -1.92
CA PHE A 115 0.15 -13.92 -0.84
C PHE A 115 -0.97 -14.86 -1.36
N ASP A 116 -2.10 -14.89 -0.65
CA ASP A 116 -3.38 -15.50 -1.01
C ASP A 116 -4.21 -14.64 -1.99
N PHE A 117 -3.69 -13.49 -2.48
CA PHE A 117 -4.45 -12.65 -3.42
C PHE A 117 -4.85 -13.39 -4.70
N GLN A 118 -4.05 -14.37 -5.13
CA GLN A 118 -4.33 -15.19 -6.32
C GLN A 118 -5.58 -16.07 -6.18
N ASP A 119 -5.96 -16.39 -4.95
CA ASP A 119 -7.13 -17.21 -4.66
C ASP A 119 -8.43 -16.39 -4.77
N TYR A 120 -8.31 -15.06 -4.77
CA TYR A 120 -9.41 -14.11 -4.87
C TYR A 120 -9.28 -13.26 -6.13
N ARG A 121 -10.04 -13.62 -7.18
CA ARG A 121 -9.99 -12.90 -8.48
C ARG A 121 -10.09 -11.39 -8.33
N GLU A 122 -10.99 -10.93 -7.45
CA GLU A 122 -11.21 -9.50 -7.21
C GLU A 122 -9.97 -8.76 -6.69
N LEU A 123 -9.20 -9.39 -5.79
CA LEU A 123 -7.96 -8.84 -5.27
C LEU A 123 -6.84 -8.96 -6.30
N TRP A 124 -6.76 -10.10 -6.99
CA TRP A 124 -5.72 -10.36 -8.00
C TRP A 124 -5.75 -9.35 -9.15
N GLU A 125 -6.95 -8.97 -9.59
CA GLU A 125 -7.15 -7.95 -10.63
C GLU A 125 -6.83 -6.53 -10.15
N ARG A 126 -6.74 -6.32 -8.83
CA ARG A 126 -6.46 -5.04 -8.17
C ARG A 126 -5.06 -4.91 -7.58
N LEU A 127 -4.23 -5.93 -7.74
CA LEU A 127 -2.88 -5.97 -7.22
C LEU A 127 -1.86 -5.38 -8.19
N LEU A 128 -1.10 -4.40 -7.69
CA LEU A 128 0.15 -3.96 -8.29
C LEU A 128 1.31 -4.57 -7.50
N ILE A 129 2.01 -5.52 -8.13
CA ILE A 129 3.22 -6.11 -7.58
C ILE A 129 4.36 -5.10 -7.65
N THR A 130 5.04 -4.87 -6.53
CA THR A 130 6.13 -3.90 -6.43
C THR A 130 7.51 -4.55 -6.22
N ASN A 131 8.54 -3.74 -6.42
CA ASN A 131 9.89 -3.93 -5.88
C ASN A 131 10.48 -2.52 -5.81
N GLY A 132 9.88 -1.71 -4.93
CA GLY A 132 9.77 -0.27 -5.03
C GLY A 132 8.52 0.12 -5.82
N ILE A 133 7.76 1.11 -5.32
CA ILE A 133 6.54 1.63 -5.97
C ILE A 133 6.80 2.11 -7.40
N GLU A 134 7.99 2.66 -7.67
CA GLU A 134 8.42 3.10 -9.00
C GLU A 134 8.53 1.95 -10.02
N ARG A 135 8.52 0.71 -9.55
CA ARG A 135 8.57 -0.51 -10.38
C ARG A 135 7.27 -1.31 -10.35
N ALA A 136 6.17 -0.70 -9.91
CA ALA A 136 4.87 -1.33 -9.85
C ALA A 136 4.46 -1.91 -11.22
N ARG A 137 3.79 -3.06 -11.20
CA ARG A 137 3.23 -3.73 -12.39
C ARG A 137 1.97 -4.50 -12.02
N HIS A 138 1.07 -4.68 -12.99
CA HIS A 138 -0.11 -5.52 -12.78
C HIS A 138 0.29 -6.95 -12.42
N ALA A 139 -0.41 -7.50 -11.43
CA ALA A 139 -0.32 -8.92 -11.12
C ALA A 139 -1.14 -9.76 -12.13
N SER A 140 -2.36 -9.32 -12.40
CA SER A 140 -3.28 -9.94 -13.37
C SER A 140 -3.00 -9.53 -14.81
N GLN A 141 -3.32 -10.41 -15.76
CA GLN A 141 -3.39 -10.10 -17.19
C GLN A 141 -4.67 -9.35 -17.57
N THR A 142 -5.68 -9.37 -16.69
CA THR A 142 -6.96 -8.67 -16.83
C THR A 142 -7.15 -7.72 -15.64
N PRO A 143 -6.29 -6.71 -15.47
CA PRO A 143 -6.38 -5.80 -14.34
C PRO A 143 -7.68 -4.97 -14.38
N GLN A 144 -8.18 -4.60 -13.20
CA GLN A 144 -9.31 -3.68 -13.07
C GLN A 144 -8.93 -2.29 -13.60
N VAL A 145 -9.90 -1.55 -14.13
CA VAL A 145 -9.70 -0.23 -14.75
C VAL A 145 -9.01 0.75 -13.79
N GLU A 146 -9.45 0.79 -12.55
CA GLU A 146 -8.94 1.65 -11.48
C GLU A 146 -7.47 1.34 -11.18
N THR A 147 -7.10 0.06 -11.26
CA THR A 147 -5.71 -0.40 -11.10
C THR A 147 -4.82 -0.03 -12.28
N ILE A 148 -5.36 -0.06 -13.52
CA ILE A 148 -4.68 0.46 -14.72
C ILE A 148 -4.40 1.96 -14.55
N ILE A 149 -5.43 2.73 -14.20
CA ILE A 149 -5.34 4.18 -14.01
C ILE A 149 -4.32 4.53 -12.91
N PHE A 150 -4.39 3.85 -11.77
CA PHE A 150 -3.48 4.13 -10.65
C PHE A 150 -2.02 3.81 -11.00
N LEU A 151 -1.78 2.72 -11.74
CA LEU A 151 -0.43 2.41 -12.22
C LEU A 151 0.10 3.49 -13.18
N ASP A 152 -0.72 4.00 -14.09
CA ASP A 152 -0.33 5.07 -14.99
C ASP A 152 0.01 6.37 -14.23
N TYR A 153 -0.68 6.63 -13.12
CA TYR A 153 -0.34 7.75 -12.24
C TYR A 153 0.98 7.53 -11.51
N ILE A 154 1.24 6.34 -10.98
CA ILE A 154 2.57 5.99 -10.41
C ILE A 154 3.66 6.25 -11.47
N LYS A 155 3.47 5.73 -12.69
CA LYS A 155 4.44 5.87 -13.80
C LYS A 155 4.67 7.32 -14.25
N THR A 156 3.69 8.19 -14.05
CA THR A 156 3.81 9.62 -14.37
C THR A 156 4.81 10.31 -13.44
N PHE A 157 5.01 9.78 -12.22
CA PHE A 157 5.82 10.41 -11.17
C PHE A 157 7.10 9.65 -10.82
N SER A 158 7.27 8.44 -11.34
CA SER A 158 8.43 7.55 -11.16
C SER A 158 9.61 7.86 -12.08
#